data_AF-A0AA88M6D5-F1
#
_entry.id   AF-A0AA88M6D5-F1
#
_cell.length_a   1.000
_cell.length_b   1.000
_cell.length_c   1.000
_cell.angle_alpha   90.00
_cell.angle_beta   90.00
_cell.angle_gamma   90.00
#
_symmetry.space_group_name_H-M   'P 1'
#
loop_
_entity.id
_entity.type
_entity.pdbx_description
1 polymer ?
#
loop_
_entity_poly.entity_id
_entity_poly.type
_entity_poly.pdbx_seq_one_letter_code
_entity_poly.pdbx_strand_id
1 'polypeptide(L)'
;MFHGIPVTGGVGGAPANKPELYEEVKLYKNAREREKYDNMAELFAVVKTLQALEKAYIKDCVTPNEYTASCSRLLVQYKAAFKQVQGSDVGSIDEFCRKYRLDCPLAMERIKEDRPITIKDDKGNLNAALQILFLFLSL
;
A
#
# COMPACT_ATOMS: atom_id res chain seq x y z
N MET A 1 20.16 -0.54 -68.73
CA MET A 1 19.65 0.75 -68.24
C MET A 1 19.17 0.54 -66.80
N PHE A 2 20.05 0.77 -65.83
CA PHE A 2 19.72 0.70 -64.41
C PHE A 2 19.48 2.13 -63.93
N HIS A 3 18.25 2.44 -63.51
CA HIS A 3 17.89 3.73 -62.97
C HIS A 3 18.32 3.80 -61.50
N GLY A 4 19.20 4.74 -61.18
CA GLY A 4 19.68 4.97 -59.81
C GLY A 4 18.57 5.44 -58.88
N ILE A 5 18.53 4.85 -57.68
CA ILE A 5 17.70 5.31 -56.57
C ILE A 5 18.35 6.59 -56.02
N PRO A 6 17.64 7.73 -55.92
CA PRO A 6 18.18 8.88 -55.22
C PRO A 6 18.23 8.55 -53.72
N VAL A 7 19.43 8.51 -53.15
CA VAL A 7 19.63 8.57 -51.70
C VAL A 7 19.15 9.95 -51.26
N THR A 8 17.94 10.02 -50.73
CA THR A 8 17.48 11.19 -49.98
C THR A 8 18.27 11.25 -48.69
N GLY A 9 19.36 12.02 -48.71
CA GLY A 9 19.98 12.56 -47.51
C GLY A 9 18.96 13.44 -46.78
N GLY A 10 18.23 12.85 -45.85
CA GLY A 10 17.29 13.53 -44.97
C GLY A 10 17.84 13.52 -43.56
N VAL A 11 18.72 14.49 -43.29
CA VAL A 11 18.93 15.22 -42.02
C VAL A 11 18.59 14.41 -40.77
N GLY A 12 19.63 13.99 -40.05
CA GLY A 12 19.51 13.65 -38.64
C GLY A 12 18.78 14.76 -37.92
N GLY A 13 17.52 14.52 -37.54
CA GLY A 13 16.77 15.42 -36.72
C GLY A 13 17.57 15.66 -35.45
N ALA A 14 18.01 16.90 -35.23
CA ALA A 14 18.56 17.30 -33.95
C ALA A 14 17.63 16.77 -32.85
N PRO A 15 18.14 16.17 -31.77
CA PRO A 15 17.28 15.72 -30.69
C PRO A 15 16.43 16.92 -30.27
N ALA A 16 15.10 16.76 -30.37
CA ALA A 16 14.17 17.82 -29.97
C ALA A 16 14.58 18.29 -28.58
N ASN A 17 14.92 19.58 -28.44
CA ASN A 17 15.30 20.15 -27.17
C ASN A 17 14.07 20.06 -26.25
N LYS A 18 14.15 19.19 -25.23
CA LYS A 18 13.09 18.91 -24.25
C LYS A 18 13.43 19.64 -22.95
N PRO A 19 13.03 20.91 -22.81
CA PRO A 19 13.39 21.74 -21.65
C PRO A 19 12.96 21.11 -20.32
N GLU A 20 11.88 20.33 -20.31
CA GLU A 20 11.37 19.63 -19.13
C GLU A 20 12.35 18.61 -18.52
N LEU A 21 13.37 18.18 -19.27
CA LEU A 21 14.40 17.27 -18.77
C LEU A 21 15.49 17.96 -17.95
N TYR A 22 15.58 19.29 -18.02
CA TYR A 22 16.58 20.09 -17.29
C TYR A 22 16.04 20.71 -16.00
N GLU A 23 14.75 20.51 -15.71
CA GLU A 23 14.09 21.03 -14.51
C GLU A 23 13.78 19.91 -13.51
N GLU A 24 13.98 20.18 -12.21
CA GLU A 24 13.59 19.24 -11.15
C GLU A 24 12.07 19.20 -10.97
N VAL A 25 11.51 18.00 -11.04
CA VAL A 25 10.08 17.79 -10.81
C VAL A 25 9.77 17.83 -9.32
N LYS A 26 8.90 18.74 -8.91
CA LYS A 26 8.40 18.85 -7.53
C LYS A 26 7.12 18.05 -7.36
N LEU A 27 6.98 17.41 -6.20
CA LEU A 27 5.80 16.64 -5.84
C LEU A 27 4.55 17.54 -5.71
N TYR A 28 4.71 18.75 -5.18
CA TYR A 28 3.65 19.74 -4.99
C TYR A 28 4.09 21.13 -5.45
N LYS A 29 3.13 21.96 -5.83
CA LYS A 29 3.33 23.36 -6.27
C LYS A 29 2.73 24.38 -5.31
N ASN A 30 1.87 23.95 -4.39
CA ASN A 30 1.18 24.82 -3.43
C ASN A 30 0.94 24.12 -2.09
N ALA A 31 0.54 24.90 -1.07
CA ALA A 31 0.33 24.41 0.29
C ALA A 31 -0.76 23.32 0.39
N ARG A 32 -1.82 23.43 -0.40
CA ARG A 32 -2.93 22.47 -0.43
C ARG A 32 -2.48 21.12 -0.99
N GLU A 33 -1.69 21.11 -2.06
CA GLU A 33 -1.10 19.88 -2.60
C GLU A 33 -0.14 19.25 -1.60
N ARG A 34 0.69 20.05 -0.91
CA ARG A 34 1.59 19.54 0.12
C ARG A 34 0.82 18.80 1.21
N GLU A 35 -0.20 19.43 1.78
CA GLU A 35 -1.06 18.79 2.80
C GLU A 35 -1.72 17.51 2.28
N LYS A 36 -2.20 17.52 1.03
CA LYS A 36 -2.74 16.31 0.40
C LYS A 36 -1.70 15.17 0.36
N TYR A 37 -0.46 15.45 -0.05
CA TYR A 37 0.61 14.45 -0.07
C TYR A 37 1.04 14.01 1.33
N ASP A 38 1.06 14.92 2.32
CA ASP A 38 1.35 14.58 3.71
C ASP A 38 0.30 13.60 4.27
N ASN A 39 -0.99 13.85 4.02
CA ASN A 39 -2.06 12.93 4.44
C ASN A 39 -1.96 11.56 3.74
N MET A 40 -1.62 11.55 2.44
CA MET A 40 -1.39 10.29 1.70
C MET A 40 -0.15 9.55 2.21
N ALA A 41 0.91 10.26 2.58
CA ALA A 41 2.11 9.68 3.16
C ALA A 41 1.83 9.06 4.53
N GLU A 42 1.00 9.70 5.35
CA GLU A 42 0.58 9.16 6.65
C GLU A 42 -0.23 7.87 6.48
N LEU A 43 -1.22 7.86 5.58
CA LEU A 43 -1.98 6.64 5.27
C LEU A 43 -1.07 5.51 4.78
N PHE A 44 -0.12 5.83 3.88
CA PHE A 44 0.88 4.87 3.39
C PHE A 44 1.68 4.28 4.57
N ALA A 45 2.19 5.14 5.44
CA ALA A 45 3.03 4.75 6.57
C ALA A 45 2.27 3.85 7.55
N VAL A 46 1.02 4.21 7.90
CA VAL A 46 0.19 3.41 8.81
C VAL A 46 -0.07 2.02 8.25
N VAL A 47 -0.47 1.91 6.98
CA VAL A 47 -0.74 0.60 6.34
C VAL A 47 0.53 -0.25 6.28
N LYS A 48 1.67 0.36 5.94
CA LYS A 48 2.96 -0.36 5.89
C LYS A 48 3.42 -0.80 7.28
N THR A 49 3.16 0.00 8.30
CA THR A 49 3.47 -0.31 9.69
C THR A 49 2.59 -1.45 10.20
N LEU A 50 1.30 -1.45 9.88
CA LEU A 50 0.40 -2.55 10.21
C LEU A 50 0.88 -3.86 9.56
N GLN A 51 1.28 -3.82 8.27
CA GLN A 51 1.85 -4.98 7.58
C GLN A 51 3.13 -5.50 8.27
N ALA A 52 4.00 -4.60 8.73
CA ALA A 52 5.21 -4.98 9.44
C ALA A 52 4.91 -5.59 10.81
N LEU A 53 3.93 -5.03 11.55
CA LEU A 53 3.48 -5.57 12.83
C LEU A 53 2.92 -6.99 12.68
N GLU A 54 2.07 -7.23 11.67
CA GLU A 54 1.55 -8.57 11.37
C GLU A 54 2.69 -9.57 11.11
N LYS A 55 3.68 -9.19 10.29
CA LYS A 55 4.85 -10.05 10.04
C LYS A 55 5.68 -10.30 11.29
N ALA A 56 5.83 -9.30 12.16
CA ALA A 56 6.58 -9.44 13.41
C ALA A 56 5.86 -10.39 14.38
N TYR A 57 4.53 -10.34 14.44
CA TYR A 57 3.73 -11.27 15.23
C TYR A 57 3.80 -12.70 14.71
N ILE A 58 3.69 -12.92 13.38
CA ILE A 58 3.86 -14.25 12.76
C ILE A 58 5.24 -14.86 13.04
N LYS A 59 6.26 -14.03 13.24
CA LYS A 59 7.64 -14.44 13.54
C LYS A 59 7.93 -14.55 15.04
N ASP A 60 6.91 -14.49 15.90
CA ASP A 60 7.03 -14.50 17.36
C ASP A 60 8.00 -13.44 17.92
N CYS A 61 8.16 -12.31 17.22
CA CYS A 61 9.04 -11.22 17.64
C CYS A 61 8.34 -10.23 18.60
N VAL A 62 7.03 -10.37 18.80
CA VAL A 62 6.19 -9.47 19.61
C VAL A 62 5.21 -10.33 20.41
N THR A 63 5.05 -10.01 21.70
CA THR A 63 4.11 -10.77 22.55
C THR A 63 2.65 -10.50 22.16
N PRO A 64 1.71 -11.42 22.46
CA PRO A 64 0.29 -11.23 22.13
C PRO A 64 -0.32 -9.94 22.70
N ASN A 65 0.08 -9.54 23.91
CA ASN A 65 -0.44 -8.33 24.56
C ASN A 65 0.05 -7.05 23.86
N GLU A 66 1.35 -6.98 23.56
CA GLU A 66 1.95 -5.84 22.85
C GLU A 66 1.42 -5.72 21.42
N TYR A 67 1.28 -6.85 20.74
CA TYR A 67 0.67 -6.92 19.41
C TYR A 67 -0.76 -6.38 19.45
N THR A 68 -1.60 -6.88 20.36
CA THR A 68 -3.02 -6.50 20.45
C THR A 68 -3.16 -5.00 20.70
N ALA A 69 -2.41 -4.46 21.66
CA ALA A 69 -2.43 -3.04 21.97
C ALA A 69 -1.93 -2.16 20.80
N SER A 70 -0.90 -2.61 20.08
CA SER A 70 -0.33 -1.86 18.94
C SER A 70 -1.21 -1.94 17.70
N CYS A 71 -1.75 -3.12 17.39
CA CYS A 71 -2.68 -3.34 16.28
C CYS A 71 -3.95 -2.51 16.44
N SER A 72 -4.57 -2.53 17.62
CA SER A 72 -5.76 -1.70 17.92
C SER A 72 -5.51 -0.21 17.73
N ARG A 73 -4.34 0.30 18.16
CA ARG A 73 -3.96 1.71 17.94
C ARG A 73 -3.77 2.02 16.45
N LEU A 74 -3.06 1.15 15.72
CA LEU A 74 -2.85 1.32 14.28
C LEU A 74 -4.14 1.28 13.48
N LEU A 75 -5.12 0.43 13.85
CA LEU A 75 -6.43 0.40 13.20
C LEU A 75 -7.23 1.69 13.41
N VAL A 76 -7.15 2.29 14.60
CA VAL A 76 -7.74 3.61 14.86
C VAL A 76 -7.05 4.71 14.06
N GLN A 77 -5.71 4.71 14.02
CA GLN A 77 -4.93 5.66 13.22
C GLN A 77 -5.22 5.50 11.73
N TYR A 78 -5.34 4.27 11.24
CA TYR A 78 -5.73 3.96 9.87
C TYR A 78 -7.07 4.60 9.52
N LYS A 79 -8.09 4.42 10.37
CA LYS A 79 -9.41 5.02 10.13
C LYS A 79 -9.35 6.55 10.03
N ALA A 80 -8.56 7.20 10.89
CA ALA A 80 -8.37 8.64 10.85
C ALA A 80 -7.60 9.09 9.58
N ALA A 81 -6.49 8.43 9.26
CA ALA A 81 -5.67 8.74 8.08
C ALA A 81 -6.44 8.50 6.79
N PHE A 82 -7.17 7.38 6.68
CA PHE A 82 -7.99 7.08 5.52
C PHE A 82 -9.08 8.13 5.32
N LYS A 83 -9.74 8.58 6.39
CA LYS A 83 -10.75 9.65 6.31
C LYS A 83 -10.19 10.99 5.80
N GLN A 84 -8.92 11.30 6.08
CA GLN A 84 -8.26 12.52 5.57
C GLN A 84 -7.91 12.42 4.08
N VAL A 85 -7.68 11.21 3.58
CA VAL A 85 -7.34 10.93 2.18
C VAL A 85 -8.59 10.65 1.32
N GLN A 86 -9.65 10.14 1.95
CA GLN A 86 -10.90 9.77 1.30
C GLN A 86 -11.55 10.99 0.63
N GLY A 87 -11.84 10.87 -0.67
CA GLY A 87 -12.34 11.98 -1.48
C GLY A 87 -12.25 11.67 -2.97
N SER A 88 -12.11 12.70 -3.80
CA SER A 88 -12.22 12.60 -5.27
C SER A 88 -11.21 11.65 -5.94
N ASP A 89 -10.03 11.46 -5.32
CA ASP A 89 -8.91 10.73 -5.92
C ASP A 89 -8.68 9.32 -5.35
N VAL A 90 -9.39 8.96 -4.27
CA VAL A 90 -9.26 7.69 -3.53
C VAL A 90 -10.64 7.32 -2.98
N GLY A 91 -11.34 6.43 -3.67
CA GLY A 91 -12.66 5.93 -3.27
C GLY A 91 -12.61 4.79 -2.25
N SER A 92 -11.54 3.99 -2.29
CA SER A 92 -11.33 2.88 -1.34
C SER A 92 -9.85 2.68 -1.00
N ILE A 93 -9.59 1.94 0.07
CA ILE A 93 -8.23 1.56 0.44
C ILE A 93 -7.58 0.66 -0.61
N ASP A 94 -8.33 -0.22 -1.27
CA ASP A 94 -7.82 -1.06 -2.37
C ASP A 94 -7.33 -0.22 -3.55
N GLU A 95 -8.07 0.85 -3.87
CA GLU A 95 -7.67 1.79 -4.92
C GLU A 95 -6.36 2.51 -4.56
N PHE A 96 -6.24 2.96 -3.31
CA PHE A 96 -5.01 3.57 -2.80
C PHE A 96 -3.82 2.62 -2.89
N CYS A 97 -3.99 1.38 -2.41
CA CYS A 97 -2.95 0.37 -2.44
C CYS A 97 -2.52 0.03 -3.87
N ARG A 98 -3.46 -0.08 -4.80
CA ARG A 98 -3.16 -0.29 -6.22
C ARG A 98 -2.41 0.90 -6.83
N LYS A 99 -2.84 2.13 -6.57
CA LYS A 99 -2.26 3.37 -7.13
C LYS A 99 -0.80 3.55 -6.69
N TYR A 100 -0.52 3.30 -5.42
CA TYR A 100 0.82 3.48 -4.82
C TYR A 100 1.62 2.18 -4.70
N ARG A 101 1.12 1.08 -5.28
CA ARG A 101 1.76 -0.25 -5.26
C ARG A 101 2.08 -0.75 -3.84
N LEU A 102 1.17 -0.53 -2.88
CA LEU A 102 1.25 -1.16 -1.56
C LEU A 102 0.79 -2.61 -1.65
N ASP A 103 1.75 -3.53 -1.68
CA ASP A 103 1.50 -4.94 -1.46
C ASP A 103 1.55 -5.26 0.05
N CYS A 104 0.38 -5.21 0.70
CA CYS A 104 0.22 -5.37 2.14
C CYS A 104 -0.96 -6.31 2.52
N PRO A 105 -0.97 -7.57 2.07
CA PRO A 105 -2.13 -8.45 2.19
C PRO A 105 -2.54 -8.73 3.65
N LEU A 106 -1.60 -8.76 4.60
CA LEU A 106 -1.91 -9.00 6.02
C LEU A 106 -2.60 -7.78 6.64
N ALA A 107 -2.09 -6.58 6.33
CA ALA A 107 -2.72 -5.33 6.75
C ALA A 107 -4.15 -5.20 6.20
N MET A 108 -4.37 -5.59 4.93
CA MET A 108 -5.69 -5.55 4.31
C MET A 108 -6.70 -6.46 5.02
N GLU A 109 -6.31 -7.69 5.39
CA GLU A 109 -7.18 -8.58 6.17
C GLU A 109 -7.51 -8.00 7.54
N ARG A 110 -6.53 -7.40 8.25
CA ARG A 110 -6.79 -6.75 9.54
C ARG A 110 -7.71 -5.54 9.43
N ILE A 111 -7.52 -4.73 8.39
CA ILE A 111 -8.39 -3.58 8.09
C ILE A 111 -9.82 -4.04 7.80
N LYS A 112 -9.97 -5.13 7.04
CA LYS A 112 -11.27 -5.70 6.68
C LYS A 112 -12.01 -6.26 7.90
N GLU A 113 -11.31 -6.90 8.82
CA GLU A 113 -11.89 -7.41 10.06
C GLU A 113 -12.08 -6.33 11.14
N ASP A 114 -11.40 -5.19 11.01
CA ASP A 114 -11.34 -4.08 12.00
C ASP A 114 -10.96 -4.54 13.42
N ARG A 115 -10.13 -5.58 13.54
CA ARG A 115 -9.64 -6.09 14.82
C ARG A 115 -8.30 -6.85 14.72
N PRO A 116 -7.53 -6.91 15.82
CA PRO A 116 -6.35 -7.78 15.92
C PRO A 116 -6.71 -9.27 15.79
N ILE A 117 -5.80 -10.09 15.25
CA ILE A 117 -6.03 -11.53 15.04
C ILE A 117 -6.27 -12.31 16.35
N THR A 118 -5.81 -11.77 17.47
CA THR A 118 -5.96 -12.33 18.81
C THR A 118 -7.39 -12.23 19.35
N ILE A 119 -8.20 -11.32 18.79
CA ILE A 119 -9.58 -11.10 19.21
C ILE A 119 -10.50 -11.83 18.22
N LYS A 120 -11.10 -12.93 18.66
CA LYS A 120 -12.14 -13.65 17.91
C LYS A 120 -13.51 -13.09 18.27
N ASP A 121 -14.43 -13.08 17.30
CA ASP A 121 -15.85 -12.92 17.61
C ASP A 121 -16.29 -14.05 18.54
N ASP A 122 -17.05 -13.72 19.59
CA ASP A 122 -17.77 -14.71 20.40
C ASP A 122 -18.81 -15.52 19.59
N LYS A 123 -19.02 -15.17 18.31
CA LYS A 123 -20.04 -15.77 17.43
C LYS A 123 -19.55 -16.88 16.50
N GLY A 124 -18.43 -17.50 16.83
CA GLY A 124 -18.12 -18.84 16.35
C GLY A 124 -16.92 -18.91 15.40
N ASN A 125 -15.89 -19.63 15.83
CA ASN A 125 -15.51 -20.92 15.24
C ASN A 125 -14.24 -21.43 15.94
N LEU A 126 -14.37 -21.90 17.19
CA LEU A 126 -13.28 -22.64 17.86
C LEU A 126 -12.92 -23.92 17.08
N ASN A 127 -13.85 -24.46 16.28
CA ASN A 127 -13.66 -25.68 15.50
C ASN A 127 -12.67 -25.51 14.33
N ALA A 128 -12.55 -24.33 13.72
CA ALA A 128 -11.63 -24.12 12.59
C ALA A 128 -10.15 -24.15 13.00
N ALA A 129 -9.81 -23.55 14.14
CA ALA A 129 -8.44 -23.59 14.66
C ALA A 129 -8.05 -24.99 15.17
N LEU A 130 -9.01 -25.71 15.77
CA LEU A 130 -8.82 -27.11 16.16
C LEU A 130 -8.66 -28.02 14.93
N GLN A 131 -9.39 -27.78 13.83
CA GLN A 131 -9.24 -28.55 12.59
C GLN A 131 -7.86 -28.40 11.96
N ILE A 132 -7.31 -27.18 11.91
CA ILE A 132 -5.98 -26.94 11.32
C ILE A 132 -4.88 -27.59 12.17
N LEU A 133 -5.01 -27.51 13.51
CA LEU A 133 -4.07 -28.16 14.42
C LEU A 133 -4.16 -29.70 14.35
N PHE A 134 -5.36 -30.27 14.25
CA PHE A 134 -5.55 -31.72 14.07
C PHE A 134 -4.98 -32.23 12.75
N LEU A 135 -5.15 -31.48 11.66
CA LEU A 135 -4.62 -31.85 10.35
C LEU A 135 -3.08 -31.91 10.34
N PHE A 136 -2.43 -31.07 11.14
CA PHE A 136 -0.97 -31.02 11.26
C PHE A 136 -0.39 -32.11 12.17
N LEU A 137 -1.18 -32.64 13.10
CA LEU A 137 -0.78 -33.75 13.99
C LEU A 137 -1.07 -35.13 13.39
N SER A 138 -1.83 -35.21 12.29
CA SER A 138 -2.19 -36.45 11.58
C SER A 138 -1.36 -36.74 10.33
N LEU A 139 -0.39 -35.88 9.99
CA LEU A 139 0.60 -36.06 8.92
C LEU A 139 1.96 -36.39 9.52
#